data_AF-A0A485AYG5-F1
#
_entry.id   AF-A0A485AYG5-F1
#
_cell.length_a   1.000
_cell.length_b   1.000
_cell.length_c   1.000
_cell.angle_alpha   90.00
_cell.angle_beta   90.00
_cell.angle_gamma   90.00
#
_symmetry.space_group_name_H-M   'P 1'
#
loop_
_entity.id
_entity.type
_entity.pdbx_description
1 polymer ?
#
loop_
_entity_poly.entity_id
_entity_poly.type
_entity_poly.pdbx_seq_one_letter_code
_entity_poly.pdbx_strand_id
1 'polypeptide(L)'
;MKNWEKILITAPLHTIPKPGTKAYRIWRALVDGPVCEDELLQIAGKHYRSPLQQLMNEKHGWWFIHEDTDERGVIVSRYLDGRHLSCDWELDAQARAERREQLAKKSADKAEAEAARTAKAIRELVKAEDLLEEINDRIKQNGTPKDAD
;
A
#
# COMPACT_ATOMS: atom_id res chain seq x y z
N MET A 1 -32.81 7.86 6.15
CA MET A 1 -31.96 6.66 5.95
C MET A 1 -30.56 6.99 6.41
N LYS A 2 -30.04 6.25 7.39
CA LYS A 2 -28.67 6.40 7.88
C LYS A 2 -27.69 5.90 6.80
N ASN A 3 -26.46 6.43 6.75
CA ASN A 3 -25.49 6.07 5.71
C ASN A 3 -25.20 4.56 5.64
N TRP A 4 -25.17 3.88 6.78
CA TRP A 4 -24.95 2.43 6.81
C TRP A 4 -26.08 1.62 6.17
N GLU A 5 -27.31 2.12 6.21
CA GLU A 5 -28.45 1.47 5.54
C GLU A 5 -28.30 1.59 4.02
N LYS A 6 -27.78 2.74 3.54
CA LYS A 6 -27.48 2.96 2.11
C LYS A 6 -26.46 1.97 1.58
N ILE A 7 -25.40 1.72 2.35
CA ILE A 7 -24.36 0.76 1.98
C ILE A 7 -24.93 -0.66 1.79
N LEU A 8 -25.89 -1.08 2.61
CA LEU A 8 -26.47 -2.42 2.51
C LEU A 8 -27.32 -2.63 1.26
N ILE A 9 -27.68 -1.56 0.54
CA ILE A 9 -28.43 -1.64 -0.72
C ILE A 9 -27.49 -2.06 -1.86
N THR A 10 -26.25 -1.57 -1.87
CA THR A 10 -25.34 -1.69 -3.01
C THR A 10 -24.08 -2.50 -2.74
N ALA A 11 -23.61 -2.60 -1.51
CA ALA A 11 -22.36 -3.29 -1.22
C ALA A 11 -22.59 -4.81 -1.07
N PRO A 12 -21.86 -5.66 -1.81
CA PRO A 12 -21.92 -7.10 -1.59
C PRO A 12 -21.49 -7.43 -0.15
N LEU A 13 -22.21 -8.35 0.51
CA LEU A 13 -22.01 -8.63 1.95
C LEU A 13 -20.56 -8.99 2.33
N HIS A 14 -19.85 -9.72 1.47
CA HIS A 14 -18.46 -10.13 1.71
C HIS A 14 -17.46 -8.95 1.71
N THR A 15 -17.84 -7.80 1.16
CA THR A 15 -17.03 -6.57 1.18
C THR A 15 -17.08 -5.85 2.52
N ILE A 16 -18.09 -6.15 3.35
CA ILE A 16 -18.28 -5.54 4.65
C ILE A 16 -17.40 -6.27 5.67
N PRO A 17 -16.49 -5.57 6.39
CA PRO A 17 -15.64 -6.21 7.37
C PRO A 17 -16.44 -6.83 8.52
N LYS A 18 -15.92 -7.89 9.13
CA LYS A 18 -16.58 -8.55 10.26
C LYS A 18 -16.68 -7.59 11.47
N PRO A 19 -17.83 -7.49 12.15
CA PRO A 19 -17.98 -6.71 13.37
C PRO A 19 -16.90 -7.03 14.41
N GLY A 20 -16.50 -6.02 15.18
CA GLY A 20 -15.46 -6.13 16.21
C GLY A 20 -14.01 -6.05 15.70
N THR A 21 -13.77 -6.24 14.39
CA THR A 21 -12.43 -6.07 13.80
C THR A 21 -12.02 -4.59 13.69
N LYS A 22 -10.72 -4.32 13.66
CA LYS A 22 -10.19 -2.96 13.42
C LYS A 22 -10.65 -2.40 12.07
N ALA A 23 -10.69 -3.24 11.03
CA ALA A 23 -11.18 -2.87 9.71
C ALA A 23 -12.65 -2.43 9.77
N TYR A 24 -13.50 -3.14 10.53
CA TYR A 24 -14.89 -2.74 10.73
C TYR A 24 -15.03 -1.40 11.42
N ARG A 25 -14.25 -1.13 12.47
CA ARG A 25 -14.30 0.15 13.20
C ARG A 25 -13.93 1.33 12.29
N ILE A 26 -12.87 1.17 11.50
CA ILE A 26 -12.43 2.18 10.51
C ILE A 26 -13.51 2.38 9.45
N TRP A 27 -13.98 1.29 8.84
CA TRP A 27 -15.02 1.34 7.81
C TRP A 27 -16.29 2.01 8.34
N ARG A 28 -16.72 1.67 9.55
CA ARG A 28 -17.90 2.25 10.19
C ARG A 28 -17.76 3.76 10.36
N ALA A 29 -16.61 4.23 10.86
CA ALA A 29 -16.33 5.65 11.00
C ALA A 29 -16.39 6.37 9.64
N LEU A 30 -15.78 5.78 8.60
CA LEU A 30 -15.79 6.33 7.23
C LEU A 30 -17.17 6.39 6.59
N VAL A 31 -18.06 5.45 6.92
CA VAL A 31 -19.47 5.46 6.48
C VAL A 31 -20.23 6.61 7.15
N ASP A 32 -19.88 6.93 8.39
CA ASP A 32 -20.52 8.02 9.13
C ASP A 32 -19.98 9.40 8.70
N GLY A 33 -18.72 9.50 8.25
CA GLY A 33 -18.17 10.72 7.65
C GLY A 33 -16.65 10.69 7.46
N PRO A 34 -16.04 11.83 7.10
CA PRO A 34 -14.58 11.99 7.10
C PRO A 34 -13.99 11.70 8.49
N VAL A 35 -12.84 11.04 8.52
CA VAL A 35 -12.16 10.60 9.75
C VAL A 35 -10.73 11.13 9.74
N CYS A 36 -10.32 11.81 10.81
CA CYS A 36 -8.96 12.34 10.93
C CYS A 36 -7.95 11.27 11.38
N GLU A 37 -6.66 11.57 11.26
CA GLU A 37 -5.59 10.64 11.62
C GLU A 37 -5.62 10.24 13.12
N ASP A 38 -5.92 11.18 14.01
CA ASP A 38 -6.02 10.93 15.45
C ASP A 38 -7.21 10.03 15.80
N GLU A 39 -8.34 10.21 15.13
CA GLU A 39 -9.51 9.33 15.27
C GLU A 39 -9.19 7.90 14.81
N LEU A 40 -8.51 7.73 13.67
CA LEU A 40 -8.05 6.42 13.20
C LEU A 40 -7.12 5.74 14.23
N LEU A 41 -6.24 6.51 14.86
CA LEU A 41 -5.37 6.03 15.93
C LEU A 41 -6.17 5.60 17.16
N GLN A 42 -7.19 6.35 17.55
CA GLN A 42 -8.05 6.01 18.70
C GLN A 42 -8.88 4.75 18.44
N ILE A 43 -9.49 4.59 17.27
CA ILE A 43 -10.42 3.46 17.01
C ILE A 43 -9.70 2.14 16.69
N ALA A 44 -8.51 2.20 16.09
CA ALA A 44 -7.79 1.01 15.59
C ALA A 44 -6.34 0.86 16.12
N GLY A 45 -5.83 1.84 16.86
CA GLY A 45 -4.49 1.84 17.45
C GLY A 45 -3.37 2.14 16.45
N LYS A 46 -2.12 2.12 16.92
CA LYS A 46 -0.91 2.49 16.16
C LYS A 46 -0.75 1.79 14.80
N HIS A 47 -1.34 0.60 14.64
CA HIS A 47 -1.26 -0.20 13.43
C HIS A 47 -2.53 -0.11 12.56
N TYR A 48 -3.29 0.99 12.62
CA TYR A 48 -4.52 1.17 11.86
C TYR A 48 -4.30 1.12 10.33
N ARG A 49 -3.08 1.41 9.84
CA ARG A 49 -2.77 1.42 8.40
C ARG A 49 -3.00 0.08 7.71
N SER A 50 -2.70 -1.02 8.39
CA SER A 50 -2.94 -2.37 7.84
C SER A 50 -4.42 -2.66 7.62
N PRO A 51 -5.33 -2.52 8.62
CA PRO A 51 -6.76 -2.69 8.39
C PRO A 51 -7.34 -1.66 7.42
N LEU A 52 -6.86 -0.42 7.39
CA LEU A 52 -7.26 0.57 6.37
C LEU A 52 -6.90 0.09 4.95
N GLN A 53 -5.66 -0.39 4.75
CA GLN A 53 -5.23 -0.94 3.46
C GLN A 53 -6.05 -2.17 3.04
N GLN A 54 -6.47 -3.00 4.01
CA GLN A 54 -7.35 -4.14 3.74
C GLN A 54 -8.73 -3.71 3.21
N LEU A 55 -9.28 -2.57 3.67
CA LEU A 55 -10.52 -2.03 3.11
C LEU A 55 -10.37 -1.71 1.62
N MET A 56 -9.21 -1.18 1.26
CA MET A 56 -8.89 -0.69 -0.08
C MET A 56 -8.38 -1.77 -1.05
N ASN A 57 -8.38 -3.04 -0.65
CA ASN A 57 -7.89 -4.14 -1.47
C ASN A 57 -8.95 -5.24 -1.68
N GLU A 58 -8.57 -6.32 -2.34
CA GLU A 58 -9.45 -7.45 -2.66
C GLU A 58 -10.21 -8.01 -1.44
N LYS A 59 -9.56 -8.02 -0.27
CA LYS A 59 -10.11 -8.63 0.95
C LYS A 59 -11.47 -8.06 1.34
N HIS A 60 -11.71 -6.78 1.06
CA HIS A 60 -12.96 -6.09 1.34
C HIS A 60 -13.55 -5.43 0.09
N GLY A 61 -13.21 -5.96 -1.09
CA GLY A 61 -13.82 -5.53 -2.35
C GLY A 61 -13.51 -4.10 -2.74
N TRP A 62 -12.31 -3.59 -2.44
CA TRP A 62 -11.79 -2.35 -3.02
C TRP A 62 -12.57 -1.10 -2.65
N TRP A 63 -12.88 -0.88 -1.36
CA TRP A 63 -13.49 0.38 -0.92
C TRP A 63 -12.65 1.56 -1.37
N PHE A 64 -13.27 2.50 -2.08
CA PHE A 64 -12.61 3.70 -2.55
C PHE A 64 -12.65 4.74 -1.43
N ILE A 65 -11.48 4.97 -0.84
CA ILE A 65 -11.25 5.91 0.25
C ILE A 65 -10.33 7.00 -0.29
N HIS A 66 -10.79 8.24 -0.20
CA HIS A 66 -10.04 9.43 -0.56
C HIS A 66 -9.27 9.98 0.64
N GLU A 67 -8.21 10.71 0.35
CA GLU A 67 -7.38 11.40 1.32
C GLU A 67 -7.54 12.90 1.09
N ASP A 68 -7.78 13.63 2.18
CA ASP A 68 -7.74 15.09 2.19
C ASP A 68 -6.40 15.53 2.78
N THR A 69 -5.77 16.53 2.17
CA THR A 69 -4.43 16.97 2.52
C THR A 69 -4.39 18.46 2.82
N ASP A 70 -3.60 18.86 3.81
CA ASP A 70 -3.31 20.27 4.05
C ASP A 70 -2.44 20.89 2.94
N GLU A 71 -2.16 22.19 3.06
CA GLU A 71 -1.31 22.96 2.12
C GLU A 71 0.13 22.41 1.99
N ARG A 72 0.57 21.56 2.94
CA ARG A 72 1.90 20.94 2.96
C ARG A 72 1.87 19.52 2.37
N GLY A 73 0.72 19.05 1.91
CA GLY A 73 0.52 17.70 1.40
C GLY A 73 0.43 16.64 2.50
N VAL A 74 0.23 17.03 3.75
CA VAL A 74 0.04 16.10 4.87
C VAL A 74 -1.41 15.67 4.92
N ILE A 75 -1.65 14.36 5.00
CA ILE A 75 -3.01 13.81 5.08
C ILE A 75 -3.62 14.20 6.43
N VAL A 76 -4.71 14.98 6.37
CA VAL A 76 -5.44 15.46 7.55
C VAL A 76 -6.69 14.65 7.83
N SER A 77 -7.34 14.14 6.78
CA SER A 77 -8.50 13.28 6.93
C SER A 77 -8.64 12.29 5.77
N ARG A 78 -9.51 11.29 5.97
CA ARG A 78 -9.90 10.33 4.93
C ARG A 78 -11.40 10.17 4.92
N TYR A 79 -11.97 9.96 3.74
CA TYR A 79 -13.41 9.80 3.60
C TYR A 79 -13.74 8.77 2.52
N LEU A 80 -14.91 8.15 2.66
CA LEU A 80 -15.42 7.19 1.69
C LEU A 80 -15.88 7.94 0.42
N ASP A 81 -15.58 7.40 -0.76
CA ASP A 81 -16.11 7.94 -2.02
C ASP A 81 -17.65 7.99 -1.96
N GLY A 82 -18.22 9.15 -2.28
CA GLY A 82 -19.66 9.41 -2.14
C GLY A 82 -20.52 8.45 -2.97
N ARG A 83 -19.99 7.84 -4.03
CA ARG A 83 -20.70 6.84 -4.86
C ARG A 83 -21.09 5.60 -4.08
N HIS A 84 -20.33 5.22 -3.05
CA HIS A 84 -20.69 4.13 -2.16
C HIS A 84 -21.98 4.40 -1.37
N LEU A 85 -22.37 5.67 -1.20
CA LEU A 85 -23.55 6.12 -0.46
C LEU A 85 -24.69 6.60 -1.37
N SER A 86 -24.58 6.36 -2.69
CA SER A 86 -25.56 6.81 -3.69
C SER A 86 -26.83 5.96 -3.74
N CYS A 87 -26.80 4.76 -3.15
CA CYS A 87 -27.79 3.69 -3.34
C CYS A 87 -27.89 3.17 -4.78
N ASP A 88 -26.95 3.53 -5.65
CA ASP A 88 -26.83 3.05 -7.03
C ASP A 88 -25.73 1.98 -7.12
N TRP A 89 -26.12 0.79 -7.60
CA TRP A 89 -25.24 -0.37 -7.73
C TRP A 89 -24.10 -0.12 -8.74
N GLU A 90 -24.39 0.55 -9.85
CA GLU A 90 -23.40 0.80 -10.89
C GLU A 90 -22.36 1.82 -10.43
N LEU A 91 -22.80 2.85 -9.69
CA LEU A 91 -21.87 3.84 -9.12
C LEU A 91 -20.97 3.23 -8.03
N ASP A 92 -21.49 2.36 -7.16
CA ASP A 92 -20.68 1.63 -6.16
C ASP A 92 -19.65 0.72 -6.87
N ALA A 93 -20.10 -0.06 -7.86
CA ALA A 93 -19.24 -0.95 -8.62
C ALA A 93 -18.15 -0.19 -9.39
N GLN A 94 -18.49 0.96 -9.99
CA GLN A 94 -17.55 1.82 -10.68
C GLN A 94 -16.47 2.34 -9.73
N ALA A 95 -16.84 2.85 -8.55
CA ALA A 95 -15.88 3.33 -7.56
C ALA A 95 -14.88 2.22 -7.14
N ARG A 96 -15.37 1.00 -6.93
CA ARG A 96 -14.53 -0.17 -6.62
C ARG A 96 -13.58 -0.53 -7.76
N ALA A 97 -14.08 -0.51 -9.01
CA ALA A 97 -13.29 -0.81 -10.19
C ALA A 97 -12.16 0.21 -10.39
N GLU A 98 -12.46 1.50 -10.25
CA GLU A 98 -11.47 2.58 -10.30
C GLU A 98 -10.41 2.41 -9.20
N ARG A 99 -10.84 2.10 -7.96
CA ARG A 99 -9.90 1.87 -6.85
C ARG A 99 -8.97 0.69 -7.14
N ARG A 100 -9.49 -0.41 -7.69
CA ARG A 100 -8.71 -1.58 -8.09
C ARG A 100 -7.71 -1.21 -9.18
N GLU A 101 -8.14 -0.48 -10.20
CA GLU A 101 -7.29 0.00 -11.29
C GLU A 101 -6.13 0.85 -10.75
N GLN A 102 -6.42 1.79 -9.84
CA GLN A 102 -5.38 2.62 -9.20
C GLN A 102 -4.38 1.80 -8.40
N LEU A 103 -4.80 0.73 -7.70
CA LEU A 103 -3.83 -0.13 -7.00
C LEU A 103 -2.97 -0.90 -7.99
N ALA A 104 -3.58 -1.44 -9.05
CA ALA A 104 -2.89 -2.23 -10.06
C ALA A 104 -1.82 -1.39 -10.78
N LYS A 105 -2.15 -0.16 -11.18
CA LYS A 105 -1.20 0.81 -11.77
C LYS A 105 -0.01 1.05 -10.83
N LYS A 106 -0.27 1.45 -9.57
CA LYS A 106 0.80 1.66 -8.57
C LYS A 106 1.66 0.42 -8.33
N SER A 107 1.06 -0.77 -8.38
CA SER A 107 1.79 -2.04 -8.23
C SER A 107 2.69 -2.33 -9.43
N ALA A 108 2.22 -2.06 -10.65
CA ALA A 108 3.00 -2.23 -11.87
C ALA A 108 4.22 -1.28 -11.88
N ASP A 109 4.01 0.01 -11.59
CA ASP A 109 5.08 1.02 -11.52
C ASP A 109 6.17 0.62 -10.50
N LYS A 110 5.73 0.12 -9.32
CA LYS A 110 6.65 -0.34 -8.29
C LYS A 110 7.47 -1.55 -8.76
N ALA A 111 6.83 -2.52 -9.42
CA ALA A 111 7.49 -3.71 -9.94
C ALA A 111 8.52 -3.37 -11.02
N GLU A 112 8.20 -2.44 -11.92
CA GLU A 112 9.14 -1.95 -12.94
C GLU A 112 10.36 -1.26 -12.30
N ALA A 113 10.13 -0.37 -11.35
CA ALA A 113 11.21 0.29 -10.63
C ALA A 113 12.09 -0.71 -9.83
N GLU A 114 11.48 -1.77 -9.29
CA GLU A 114 12.20 -2.85 -8.61
C GLU A 114 13.05 -3.68 -9.58
N ALA A 115 12.50 -4.04 -10.75
CA ALA A 115 13.25 -4.72 -11.79
C ALA A 115 14.48 -3.91 -12.23
N ALA A 116 14.33 -2.60 -12.43
CA ALA A 116 15.43 -1.70 -12.76
C ALA A 116 16.51 -1.65 -11.67
N ARG A 117 16.10 -1.59 -10.39
CA ARG A 117 17.04 -1.64 -9.24
C ARG A 117 17.78 -2.97 -9.18
N THR A 118 17.09 -4.09 -9.40
CA THR A 118 17.70 -5.43 -9.42
C THR A 118 18.74 -5.55 -10.53
N ALA A 119 18.42 -5.11 -11.75
CA ALA A 119 19.37 -5.12 -12.86
C ALA A 119 20.62 -4.24 -12.60
N LYS A 120 20.47 -3.13 -11.88
CA LYS A 120 21.60 -2.33 -11.42
C LYS A 120 22.44 -3.07 -10.38
N ALA A 121 21.81 -3.68 -9.37
CA ALA A 121 22.50 -4.41 -8.32
C ALA A 121 23.31 -5.61 -8.87
N ILE A 122 22.75 -6.35 -9.84
CA ILE A 122 23.47 -7.46 -10.50
C ILE A 122 24.71 -6.95 -11.24
N ARG A 123 24.60 -5.84 -11.98
CA ARG A 123 25.77 -5.26 -12.68
C ARG A 123 26.86 -4.80 -11.72
N GLU A 124 26.49 -4.29 -10.55
CA GLU A 124 27.45 -3.88 -9.53
C GLU A 124 28.12 -5.09 -8.87
N LEU A 125 27.35 -6.16 -8.63
CA LEU A 125 27.89 -7.42 -8.11
C LEU A 125 28.96 -7.99 -9.04
N VAL A 126 28.68 -8.09 -10.34
CA VAL A 126 29.64 -8.60 -11.34
C VAL A 126 30.93 -7.76 -11.32
N LYS A 127 30.82 -6.42 -11.32
CA LYS A 127 32.01 -5.55 -11.27
C LYS A 127 32.82 -5.74 -9.98
N ALA A 128 32.14 -5.95 -8.85
CA ALA A 128 32.81 -6.17 -7.58
C ALA A 128 33.52 -7.54 -7.55
N GLU A 129 32.92 -8.57 -8.15
CA GLU A 129 33.52 -9.89 -8.32
C GLU A 129 34.75 -9.84 -9.24
N ASP A 130 34.65 -9.18 -10.41
CA ASP A 130 35.77 -9.00 -11.34
C ASP A 130 36.95 -8.28 -10.66
N LEU A 131 36.69 -7.18 -9.94
CA LEU A 131 37.73 -6.43 -9.23
C LEU A 131 38.39 -7.28 -8.12
N LEU A 132 37.60 -8.08 -7.41
CA LEU A 132 38.11 -8.96 -6.36
C LEU A 132 39.02 -10.05 -6.96
N GLU A 133 38.64 -10.63 -8.10
CA GLU A 133 39.47 -11.59 -8.82
C GLU A 133 40.80 -10.96 -9.27
N GLU A 134 40.76 -9.77 -9.88
CA GLU A 134 41.97 -9.04 -10.28
C GLU A 134 42.92 -8.79 -9.10
N ILE A 135 42.38 -8.37 -7.94
CA ILE A 135 43.18 -8.14 -6.73
C ILE A 135 43.80 -9.45 -6.24
N ASN A 136 43.02 -10.54 -6.20
CA ASN A 136 43.51 -11.84 -5.77
C ASN A 136 44.64 -12.35 -6.67
N ASP A 137 44.55 -12.15 -7.97
CA ASP A 137 45.58 -12.56 -8.91
C ASP A 137 46.86 -11.71 -8.78
N ARG A 138 46.72 -10.40 -8.54
CA ARG A 138 47.88 -9.54 -8.20
C ARG A 138 48.58 -10.01 -6.92
N ILE A 139 47.82 -10.41 -5.89
CA ILE A 139 48.37 -10.95 -4.65
C ILE A 139 49.15 -12.25 -4.92
N LYS A 140 48.61 -13.16 -5.74
CA LYS A 140 49.30 -14.41 -6.12
C LYS A 140 50.58 -14.15 -6.90
N GLN A 141 50.55 -13.22 -7.86
CA GLN A 141 51.69 -12.91 -8.74
C GLN A 141 52.82 -12.20 -8.01
N ASN A 142 52.50 -11.33 -7.04
CA ASN A 142 53.52 -10.62 -6.27
C ASN A 142 54.22 -11.51 -5.24
N GLY A 143 53.70 -12.71 -4.96
CA GLY A 143 54.22 -13.63 -3.95
C GLY A 143 54.13 -13.05 -2.53
N THR A 144 53.82 -13.88 -1.54
CA THR A 144 54.18 -13.56 -0.16
C THR A 144 55.69 -13.27 -0.15
N PRO A 145 56.18 -12.17 0.46
CA PRO A 145 57.62 -11.94 0.55
C PRO A 145 58.28 -13.20 1.12
N LYS A 146 59.05 -13.89 0.27
CA LYS A 146 60.15 -14.71 0.75
C LYS A 146 61.18 -13.70 1.27
N ASP A 147 61.82 -14.04 2.38
CA ASP A 147 62.86 -13.26 3.06
C ASP A 147 62.32 -12.43 4.23
N ALA A 148 61.96 -13.16 5.28
CA ALA A 148 62.20 -12.73 6.66
C ALA A 148 62.95 -13.88 7.36
N ASP A 149 64.16 -14.15 6.88
CA ASP A 149 65.23 -14.82 7.65
C ASP A 149 65.94 -13.78 8.53
#